data_AF-A0A0S3TLA3-F1
#
_entry.id   AF-A0A0S3TLA3-F1
#
_cell.length_a   1.000
_cell.length_b   1.000
_cell.length_c   1.000
_cell.angle_alpha   90.00
_cell.angle_beta   90.00
_cell.angle_gamma   90.00
#
_symmetry.space_group_name_H-M   'P 1'
#
loop_
_entity.id
_entity.type
_entity.pdbx_description
1 polymer ?
#
loop_
_entity_poly.entity_id
_entity_poly.type
_entity_poly.pdbx_seq_one_letter_code
_entity_poly.pdbx_strand_id
1 'polypeptide(L)' 'MSQKHAAQLFKAVKEDQVLKERLKAASDPEGFIQIAQERGYHFTIEELETELSKLSSEELASIVNPGVAPRLHIYPR' A
#
# COMPACT_ATOMS: atom_id res chain seq x y z
N MET A 1 -11.69 0.58 -16.90
CA MET A 1 -12.58 0.66 -15.72
C MET A 1 -11.91 0.18 -14.43
N SER A 2 -10.82 -0.61 -14.51
CA SER A 2 -10.10 -1.24 -13.40
C SER A 2 -9.23 -0.32 -12.53
N GLN A 3 -8.60 0.72 -13.10
CA GLN A 3 -7.82 1.71 -12.33
C GLN A 3 -8.59 2.36 -11.15
N LYS A 4 -9.92 2.47 -11.25
CA LYS A 4 -10.75 2.99 -10.15
C LYS A 4 -10.74 2.06 -8.94
N HIS A 5 -10.62 0.75 -9.13
CA HIS A 5 -10.65 -0.23 -8.05
C HIS A 5 -9.35 -0.25 -7.25
N ALA A 6 -8.19 -0.12 -7.92
CA ALA A 6 -6.90 -0.01 -7.23
C ALA A 6 -6.87 1.25 -6.35
N ALA A 7 -7.22 2.42 -6.89
CA ALA A 7 -7.26 3.67 -6.15
C ALA A 7 -8.27 3.65 -4.98
N GLN A 8 -9.42 2.98 -5.16
CA GLN A 8 -10.41 2.80 -4.08
C GLN A 8 -9.88 1.88 -2.98
N LEU A 9 -9.17 0.81 -3.33
CA LEU A 9 -8.51 -0.05 -2.35
C LEU A 9 -7.49 0.75 -1.55
N PHE A 10 -6.59 1.51 -2.19
CA PHE A 10 -5.60 2.32 -1.47
C PHE A 10 -6.23 3.35 -0.52
N LYS A 11 -7.37 3.95 -0.91
CA LYS A 11 -8.15 4.79 0.02
C LYS A 11 -8.68 3.99 1.21
N ALA A 12 -9.30 2.84 0.96
CA ALA A 12 -9.80 1.96 2.01
C ALA A 12 -8.68 1.49 2.95
N VAL A 13 -7.47 1.27 2.44
CA VAL A 13 -6.29 0.88 3.23
C VAL A 13 -5.75 2.01 4.09
N LYS A 14 -5.89 3.27 3.65
CA LYS A 14 -5.55 4.43 4.49
C LYS A 14 -6.51 4.58 5.66
N GLU A 15 -7.77 4.17 5.49
CA GLU A 15 -8.82 4.25 6.52
C GLU A 15 -8.85 3.01 7.44
N ASP A 16 -8.62 1.81 6.90
CA ASP A 16 -8.71 0.52 7.60
C ASP A 16 -7.31 -0.04 7.92
N GLN A 17 -6.89 0.12 9.19
CA GLN A 17 -5.60 -0.36 9.68
C GLN A 17 -5.45 -1.88 9.58
N VAL A 18 -6.53 -2.66 9.73
CA VAL A 18 -6.48 -4.12 9.60
C VAL A 18 -6.17 -4.53 8.17
N LEU A 19 -6.74 -3.80 7.20
CA LEU A 19 -6.43 -3.96 5.79
C LEU A 19 -4.97 -3.65 5.50
N LYS A 20 -4.47 -2.55 6.09
CA LYS A 20 -3.09 -2.12 5.94
C LYS A 20 -2.12 -3.16 6.48
N GLU A 21 -2.39 -3.75 7.64
CA GLU A 21 -1.55 -4.81 8.20
C GLU A 21 -1.59 -6.09 7.38
N ARG A 22 -2.77 -6.50 6.88
CA ARG A 22 -2.90 -7.66 6.00
C ARG A 22 -2.14 -7.48 4.68
N LEU A 23 -2.22 -6.30 4.08
CA LEU A 23 -1.48 -6.00 2.86
C LEU A 23 0.01 -5.83 3.11
N LYS A 24 0.43 -5.31 4.26
CA LYS A 24 1.85 -5.31 4.66
C LYS A 24 2.40 -6.70 4.87
N ALA A 25 1.57 -7.64 5.37
CA ALA A 25 1.96 -9.03 5.55
C ALA A 25 2.08 -9.77 4.20
N ALA A 26 1.28 -9.39 3.20
CA ALA A 26 1.42 -9.88 1.83
C ALA A 26 2.65 -9.26 1.16
N SER A 27 3.78 -9.97 1.26
CA SER A 27 5.05 -9.54 0.63
C SER A 27 5.06 -9.74 -0.89
N ASP A 28 4.09 -10.46 -1.43
CA ASP A 28 4.01 -10.81 -2.85
C ASP A 28 2.91 -10.03 -3.58
N PRO A 29 3.16 -9.56 -4.81
CA PRO A 29 2.17 -8.82 -5.60
C PRO A 29 0.92 -9.65 -5.92
N GLU A 30 1.07 -10.98 -6.04
CA GLU A 30 -0.07 -11.89 -6.23
C GLU A 30 -0.94 -12.00 -4.98
N GLY A 31 -0.34 -12.05 -3.79
CA GLY A 31 -1.07 -12.04 -2.51
C GLY A 31 -1.86 -10.75 -2.31
N PHE A 32 -1.31 -9.62 -2.77
CA PHE A 32 -2.01 -8.34 -2.76
C PHE A 32 -3.26 -8.36 -3.64
N ILE A 33 -3.17 -8.95 -4.83
CA ILE A 33 -4.31 -9.09 -5.75
C ILE A 33 -5.37 -10.04 -5.15
N GLN A 34 -4.97 -11.13 -4.51
CA GLN A 34 -5.92 -12.04 -3.86
C GLN A 34 -6.71 -11.34 -2.74
N ILE A 35 -6.04 -10.60 -1.86
CA ILE A 35 -6.69 -9.83 -0.78
C ILE A 35 -7.63 -8.76 -1.35
N ALA A 36 -7.22 -8.13 -2.45
CA ALA A 36 -8.05 -7.17 -3.16
C ALA A 36 -9.32 -7.82 -3.74
N GLN A 37 -9.17 -8.98 -4.39
CA GLN A 37 -10.27 -9.73 -4.98
C GLN A 37 -11.25 -10.24 -3.91
N GLU A 38 -10.77 -10.68 -2.74
CA GLU A 38 -11.61 -11.05 -1.60
C GLU A 38 -12.52 -9.90 -1.14
N ARG A 39 -12.05 -8.66 -1.28
CA ARG A 39 -12.82 -7.45 -0.98
C ARG A 39 -13.63 -6.92 -2.17
N GLY A 40 -13.59 -7.60 -3.32
CA GLY A 40 -14.32 -7.23 -4.54
C GLY A 40 -13.60 -6.21 -5.43
N TYR A 41 -12.30 -5.96 -5.19
CA TYR A 41 -11.48 -5.11 -6.04
C TYR A 41 -10.71 -5.96 -7.06
N HIS A 42 -10.93 -5.69 -8.34
CA HIS A 42 -10.24 -6.38 -9.44
C HIS A 42 -9.34 -5.39 -10.19
N PHE A 43 -8.03 -5.65 -10.16
CA PHE A 43 -7.01 -4.91 -10.91
C PHE A 43 -5.85 -5.86 -11.27
N THR A 44 -4.98 -5.40 -12.18
CA THR A 44 -3.81 -6.16 -12.64
C THR A 44 -2.53 -5.78 -11.89
N ILE A 45 -1.48 -6.60 -12.01
CA ILE A 45 -0.15 -6.33 -11.42
C ILE A 45 0.39 -4.98 -11.93
N GLU A 46 0.25 -4.69 -13.22
CA GLU A 46 0.69 -3.43 -13.83
C GLU A 46 -0.02 -2.21 -13.21
N GLU A 47 -1.30 -2.33 -12.88
CA GLU A 47 -2.06 -1.27 -12.21
C GLU A 47 -1.61 -1.06 -10.76
N LEU A 48 -1.25 -2.16 -10.08
CA LEU A 48 -0.69 -2.11 -8.74
C LEU A 48 0.69 -1.45 -8.74
N GLU A 49 1.57 -1.80 -9.68
CA GLU A 49 2.89 -1.18 -9.83
C GLU A 49 2.80 0.31 -10.20
N THR A 50 1.85 0.68 -11.06
CA THR A 50 1.61 2.09 -11.40
C THR A 50 1.03 2.91 -10.24
N GLU A 51 0.25 2.30 -9.34
CA GLU A 51 -0.19 2.97 -8.11
C GLU A 51 0.91 2.99 -7.03
N LEU A 52 1.72 1.93 -6.92
CA LEU A 52 2.89 1.89 -6.03
C LEU A 52 3.97 2.88 -6.44
N SER A 53 4.19 3.10 -7.74
CA SER A 53 5.12 4.13 -8.22
C SER A 53 4.61 5.55 -7.99
N LYS A 54 3.30 5.75 -7.80
CA LYS A 54 2.72 7.04 -7.33
C LYS A 54 2.84 7.22 -5.81
N LEU A 55 3.04 6.14 -5.05
CA LEU A 55 3.29 6.24 -3.62
C LEU A 55 4.67 6.88 -3.37
N SER A 56 4.76 7.75 -2.37
CA SER A 56 6.04 8.34 -2.02
C SER A 56 7.00 7.26 -1.52
N SER A 57 8.30 7.48 -1.72
CA SER A 57 9.36 6.60 -1.22
C SER A 57 9.24 6.34 0.29
N GLU A 58 8.68 7.28 1.05
CA GLU A 58 8.41 7.18 2.49
C GLU A 58 7.29 6.19 2.82
N GLU A 59 6.17 6.24 2.09
CA GLU A 59 5.05 5.31 2.28
C GLU A 59 5.47 3.88 1.90
N LEU A 60 6.26 3.73 0.83
CA LEU A 60 6.86 2.45 0.43
C LEU A 60 7.89 1.93 1.45
N ALA A 61 8.80 2.77 1.92
CA ALA A 61 9.80 2.39 2.92
C ALA A 61 9.16 1.91 4.22
N SER A 62 8.03 2.51 4.61
CA SER A 62 7.24 2.11 5.79
C SER A 62 6.53 0.77 5.64
N ILE A 63 6.38 0.29 4.40
CA ILE A 63 5.83 -1.04 4.07
C ILE A 63 6.97 -2.07 4.05
N VAL A 64 8.08 -1.76 3.38
CA VAL A 64 9.20 -2.69 3.18
C VAL A 64 10.08 -2.84 4.44
N ASN A 65 10.30 -1.75 5.20
CA ASN A 65 11.10 -1.73 6.42
C ASN A 65 10.25 -1.21 7.61
N PRO A 66 9.27 -1.99 8.08
CA PRO A 66 8.48 -1.60 9.25
C PRO A 66 9.40 -1.50 10.48
N GLY A 67 9.56 -0.29 11.01
CA GLY A 67 10.41 0.00 12.17
C GLY A 67 11.60 0.92 11.88
N VAL A 68 11.90 1.19 10.60
CA VAL A 68 12.89 2.20 10.22
C VAL A 68 12.16 3.50 9.94
N ALA A 69 11.95 4.31 10.99
CA ALA A 69 11.44 5.66 10.82
C ALA A 69 12.48 6.55 10.11
N PRO A 70 12.06 7.49 9.24
CA PRO A 70 12.98 8.45 8.65
C PRO A 70 13.66 9.28 9.75
N ARG A 71 14.95 9.54 9.59
CA ARG A 71 15.70 10.39 10.53
C ARG A 71 15.20 11.83 10.38
N LEU A 72 14.46 12.30 11.37
CA LEU A 72 13.98 13.69 11.43
C LEU A 72 15.07 14.58 12.03
N HIS A 73 15.25 15.77 11.45
CA HIS A 73 16.17 16.76 12.00
C HIS A 73 15.56 17.35 13.28
N ILE A 74 16.27 17.22 14.40
CA ILE A 74 15.80 17.73 15.69
C ILE A 74 16.05 19.24 15.72
N TYR A 75 14.99 20.04 15.77
CA TYR A 75 15.12 21.49 15.99
C TYR A 75 15.30 21.76 17.50
N PRO A 76 16.43 22.35 17.93
CA PRO A 76 16.59 22.77 19.31
C PRO A 76 15.64 23.95 19.61
N ARG A 77 15.02 23.92 20.79
CA ARG A 77 14.07 24.93 21.28
C ARG A 77 14.80 26.04 22.03
#